data_AF-A0A0K8V1Q3-F1
#
_entry.id   AF-A0A0K8V1Q3-F1
#
_cell.length_a   1.000
_cell.length_b   1.000
_cell.length_c   1.000
_cell.angle_alpha   90.00
_cell.angle_beta   90.00
_cell.angle_gamma   90.00
#
_symmetry.space_group_name_H-M   'P 1'
#
loop_
_entity.id
_entity.type
_entity.pdbx_description
1 polymer ?
#
loop_
_entity_poly.entity_id
_entity_poly.type
_entity_poly.pdbx_seq_one_letter_code
_entity_poly.pdbx_strand_id
1 'polypeptide(L)'
;MTTKQVNFSSNKELEVIEYPAKVVNVEKMVETLGGIINISQSLGYEQKRLELRFHPKNPYNKVTGGDAVQSAGLLISVKVRRSKKNRSSPAEYRLCILGHCKRTFTFNSLCDFQFLPLYKQPNDSNLNFNLSTLLPQSITDTDYFAQTDLPLVSLPQIFARVDTTNSTIFRGDQQDDGQNDVLGVIQKSTYDSRDIVPFSMTDVFPERPDLQTVKRMRIKYVSDEQLQKVKSLFEECPIWTRIGLLYESGVSHEKLKCIVPSLSYYFSTGPWRTLYVRYGYDPRKDFKSRYYQTFDYRLRFRSGMSEFVANRKDQLKKQNESPYELSELVQDINYPYFEENKLPRSRQCILRYCDLHMPKIQEMIEKIPSPRTGAICNEKTGWLPTGFDMQVRQIMSNCIKELLRNHYRKGQIHAELDSVDNAEDADAEGDVTFDEDNSDLCREIFDE
;
A
#
# COMPACT_ATOMS: atom_id res chain seq x y z
N MET A 1 -56.23 -9.08 33.38
CA MET A 1 -54.95 -8.50 32.93
C MET A 1 -55.13 -7.00 32.86
N THR A 2 -54.54 -6.26 33.79
CA THR A 2 -54.69 -4.79 33.86
C THR A 2 -53.91 -4.15 32.73
N THR A 3 -54.61 -3.40 31.88
CA THR A 3 -54.10 -2.71 30.69
C THR A 3 -52.97 -1.76 31.10
N LYS A 4 -51.74 -2.06 30.65
CA LYS A 4 -50.56 -1.23 30.94
C LYS A 4 -50.46 -0.14 29.88
N GLN A 5 -50.59 1.10 30.31
CA GLN A 5 -50.49 2.29 29.48
C GLN A 5 -49.06 2.40 28.92
N VAL A 6 -48.89 2.15 27.63
CA VAL A 6 -47.61 2.34 26.93
C VAL A 6 -47.60 3.77 26.41
N ASN A 7 -46.92 4.67 27.11
CA ASN A 7 -46.60 5.98 26.56
C ASN A 7 -45.40 5.83 25.63
N PHE A 8 -45.57 6.21 24.36
CA PHE A 8 -44.55 6.21 23.32
C PHE A 8 -44.26 7.66 22.90
N SER A 9 -43.00 8.05 22.89
CA SER A 9 -42.53 9.33 22.35
C SER A 9 -41.65 9.04 21.14
N SER A 10 -42.17 9.25 19.93
CA SER A 10 -41.52 8.86 18.66
C SER A 10 -40.24 9.65 18.33
N ASN A 11 -40.06 10.83 18.94
CA ASN A 11 -39.07 11.81 18.45
C ASN A 11 -37.68 11.71 19.09
N LYS A 12 -37.47 10.79 20.05
CA LYS A 12 -36.17 10.66 20.71
C LYS A 12 -35.38 9.50 20.10
N GLU A 13 -34.41 9.87 19.27
CA GLU A 13 -33.39 8.96 18.74
C GLU A 13 -32.24 8.87 19.74
N LEU A 14 -31.75 7.65 19.96
CA LEU A 14 -30.68 7.30 20.88
C LEU A 14 -29.66 6.42 20.17
N GLU A 15 -28.42 6.42 20.66
CA GLU A 15 -27.39 5.47 20.23
C GLU A 15 -26.97 4.61 21.41
N VAL A 16 -26.68 3.34 21.13
CA VAL A 16 -26.29 2.36 22.16
C VAL A 16 -24.79 2.13 22.08
N ILE A 17 -24.12 2.08 23.22
CA ILE A 17 -22.71 1.69 23.33
C ILE A 17 -22.65 0.42 24.18
N GLU A 18 -22.35 -0.71 23.57
CA GLU A 18 -22.16 -1.98 24.26
C GLU A 18 -20.74 -2.07 24.82
N TYR A 19 -20.52 -1.43 25.96
CA TYR A 19 -19.21 -1.38 26.61
C TYR A 19 -18.74 -2.79 27.03
N PRO A 20 -17.52 -3.23 26.68
CA PRO A 20 -17.07 -4.62 26.82
C PRO A 20 -16.63 -4.99 28.25
N ALA A 21 -17.14 -4.28 29.27
CA ALA A 21 -16.81 -4.54 30.67
C ALA A 21 -17.95 -4.15 31.62
N LYS A 22 -17.85 -4.61 32.87
CA LYS A 22 -18.84 -4.28 33.91
C LYS A 22 -18.66 -2.83 34.39
N VAL A 23 -19.63 -1.98 34.09
CA VAL A 23 -19.63 -0.58 34.52
C VAL A 23 -20.03 -0.46 36.00
N VAL A 24 -19.07 -0.10 36.86
CA VAL A 24 -19.32 0.25 38.27
C VAL A 24 -19.32 1.76 38.47
N ASN A 25 -18.42 2.48 37.79
CA ASN A 25 -18.31 3.93 37.80
C ASN A 25 -18.46 4.46 36.36
N VAL A 26 -19.49 5.27 36.13
CA VAL A 26 -19.84 5.81 34.82
C VAL A 26 -18.83 6.84 34.34
N GLU A 27 -18.29 7.67 35.23
CA GLU A 27 -17.30 8.70 34.88
C GLU A 27 -16.00 8.07 34.38
N LYS A 28 -15.52 7.01 35.05
CA LYS A 28 -14.34 6.24 34.60
C LYS A 28 -14.59 5.55 33.26
N MET A 29 -15.79 5.01 33.04
CA MET A 29 -16.15 4.42 31.75
C MET A 29 -16.11 5.47 30.64
N VAL A 30 -16.67 6.65 30.87
CA VAL A 30 -16.62 7.77 29.91
C VAL A 30 -15.18 8.23 29.66
N GLU A 31 -14.32 8.27 30.68
CA GLU A 31 -12.89 8.58 30.54
C GLU A 31 -12.18 7.57 29.62
N THR A 32 -12.49 6.26 29.74
CA THR A 32 -11.91 5.23 28.86
C THR A 32 -12.34 5.36 27.39
N LEU A 33 -13.45 6.03 27.10
CA LEU A 33 -13.93 6.30 25.74
C LEU A 33 -13.43 7.65 25.19
N GLY A 34 -12.46 8.28 25.86
CA GLY A 34 -11.93 9.59 25.47
C GLY A 34 -12.79 10.78 25.91
N GLY A 35 -13.74 10.57 26.82
CA GLY A 35 -14.61 11.61 27.34
C GLY A 35 -15.83 11.88 26.46
N ILE A 36 -16.75 12.70 26.97
CA ILE A 36 -18.04 12.96 26.31
C ILE A 36 -17.89 13.63 24.94
N ILE A 37 -16.84 14.42 24.74
CA ILE A 37 -16.57 15.13 23.49
C ILE A 37 -16.20 14.14 22.39
N ASN A 38 -15.27 13.21 22.67
CA ASN A 38 -14.84 12.21 21.69
C ASN A 38 -15.97 11.23 21.37
N ILE A 39 -16.74 10.82 22.37
CA ILE A 39 -17.95 10.04 22.15
C ILE A 39 -18.86 10.80 21.18
N SER A 40 -19.26 12.04 21.50
CA SER A 40 -20.15 12.83 20.66
C SER A 40 -19.65 13.02 19.23
N GLN A 41 -18.33 13.18 19.03
CA GLN A 41 -17.75 13.24 17.70
C GLN A 41 -17.91 11.91 16.96
N SER A 42 -17.56 10.79 17.58
CA SER A 42 -17.72 9.46 16.96
C SER A 42 -19.18 9.13 16.65
N LEU A 43 -20.14 9.56 17.48
CA LEU A 43 -21.57 9.42 17.20
C LEU A 43 -22.00 10.25 15.96
N GLY A 44 -21.44 11.45 15.78
CA GLY A 44 -21.81 12.36 14.69
C GLY A 44 -21.34 11.96 13.28
N TYR A 45 -20.32 11.09 13.18
CA TYR A 45 -19.82 10.59 11.90
C TYR A 45 -20.29 9.16 11.63
N GLU A 46 -20.67 8.85 10.40
CA GLU A 46 -21.18 7.51 10.06
C GLU A 46 -20.09 6.42 10.10
N GLN A 47 -18.86 6.76 9.70
CA GLN A 47 -17.77 5.78 9.53
C GLN A 47 -16.70 5.81 10.65
N LYS A 48 -16.85 6.68 11.65
CA LYS A 48 -15.84 6.79 12.72
C LYS A 48 -16.08 5.73 13.79
N ARG A 49 -15.08 4.88 14.02
CA ARG A 49 -15.09 3.90 15.12
C ARG A 49 -15.01 4.63 16.47
N LEU A 50 -15.63 4.04 17.49
CA LEU A 50 -15.52 4.55 18.86
C LEU A 50 -14.25 3.98 19.50
N GLU A 51 -13.31 4.84 19.90
CA GLU A 51 -12.07 4.40 20.52
C GLU A 51 -12.26 4.05 22.00
N LEU A 52 -11.84 2.85 22.40
CA LEU A 52 -11.75 2.43 23.79
C LEU A 52 -10.28 2.31 24.23
N ARG A 53 -9.93 3.03 25.31
CA ARG A 53 -8.62 3.00 25.96
C ARG A 53 -8.77 2.48 27.39
N PHE A 54 -8.32 1.25 27.62
CA PHE A 54 -8.31 0.64 28.96
C PHE A 54 -7.46 1.41 29.98
N HIS A 55 -6.38 2.06 29.53
CA HIS A 55 -5.49 2.89 30.34
C HIS A 55 -5.39 4.32 29.76
N PRO A 56 -6.37 5.20 30.03
CA PRO A 56 -6.43 6.53 29.41
C PRO A 56 -5.25 7.43 29.76
N LYS A 57 -4.58 7.18 30.89
CA LYS A 57 -3.38 7.92 31.34
C LYS A 57 -2.07 7.45 30.68
N ASN A 58 -2.07 6.31 30.01
CA ASN A 58 -0.88 5.80 29.32
C ASN A 58 -0.92 6.26 27.85
N PRO A 59 0.03 7.10 27.40
CA PRO A 59 0.03 7.61 26.03
C PRO A 59 0.31 6.53 24.97
N TYR A 60 0.89 5.39 25.35
CA TYR A 60 1.16 4.26 24.46
C TYR A 60 0.05 3.22 24.44
N ASN A 61 -1.02 3.44 25.20
CA ASN A 61 -2.12 2.50 25.24
C ASN A 61 -2.79 2.42 23.88
N LYS A 62 -2.79 1.22 23.29
CA LYS A 62 -3.47 0.97 22.03
C LYS A 62 -4.97 1.00 22.24
N VAL A 63 -5.66 1.48 21.21
CA VAL A 63 -7.12 1.60 21.22
C VAL A 63 -7.75 0.30 20.75
N THR A 64 -8.89 -0.05 21.34
CA THR A 64 -9.81 -1.03 20.75
C THR A 64 -10.92 -0.29 20.04
N GLY A 65 -11.20 -0.66 18.79
CA GLY A 65 -12.21 0.01 17.97
C GLY A 65 -13.61 -0.56 18.18
N GLY A 66 -14.55 0.29 18.54
CA GLY A 66 -15.98 -0.01 18.58
C GLY A 66 -16.62 0.24 17.23
N ASP A 67 -17.12 -0.82 16.60
CA ASP A 67 -17.73 -0.78 15.28
C ASP A 67 -19.21 -0.40 15.38
N ALA A 68 -19.62 0.54 14.54
CA ALA A 68 -21.01 1.00 14.46
C ALA A 68 -21.83 0.00 13.63
N VAL A 69 -22.79 -0.66 14.27
CA VAL A 69 -23.72 -1.60 13.66
C VAL A 69 -25.11 -0.98 13.61
N GLN A 70 -25.73 -1.00 12.43
CA GLN A 70 -27.12 -0.59 12.30
C GLN A 70 -28.02 -1.59 13.03
N SER A 71 -28.87 -1.10 13.92
CA SER A 71 -29.70 -1.93 14.79
C SER A 71 -31.04 -1.24 15.03
N ALA A 72 -32.09 -2.01 15.28
CA ALA A 72 -33.41 -1.48 15.62
C ALA A 72 -33.74 -1.85 17.07
N GLY A 73 -33.53 -0.91 18.00
CA GLY A 73 -33.75 -1.10 19.43
C GLY A 73 -34.77 -0.13 20.02
N LEU A 74 -35.41 -0.49 21.12
CA LEU A 74 -36.26 0.40 21.92
C LEU A 74 -35.73 0.47 23.36
N LEU A 75 -35.54 1.68 23.88
CA LEU A 75 -35.20 1.87 25.28
C LEU A 75 -36.48 1.93 26.12
N ILE A 76 -36.66 0.96 27.02
CA ILE A 76 -37.86 0.83 27.85
C ILE A 76 -37.50 1.08 29.32
N SER A 77 -38.16 2.04 29.95
CA SER A 77 -38.13 2.22 31.40
C SER A 77 -39.18 1.33 32.06
N VAL A 78 -38.73 0.45 32.96
CA VAL A 78 -39.61 -0.45 33.74
C VAL A 78 -39.63 0.02 35.20
N LYS A 79 -40.75 0.58 35.64
CA LYS A 79 -40.97 0.94 37.05
C LYS A 79 -41.77 -0.15 37.74
N VAL A 80 -41.16 -0.79 38.74
CA VAL A 80 -41.79 -1.86 39.53
C VAL A 80 -42.27 -1.30 40.85
N ARG A 81 -43.58 -1.34 41.09
CA ARG A 81 -44.20 -0.99 42.37
C ARG A 81 -44.54 -2.26 43.13
N ARG A 82 -44.05 -2.35 44.37
CA ARG A 82 -44.35 -3.45 45.30
C ARG A 82 -45.11 -2.90 46.50
N SER A 83 -46.18 -3.57 46.90
CA SER A 83 -46.93 -3.21 48.11
C SER A 83 -46.07 -3.45 49.35
N LYS A 84 -45.85 -2.42 50.19
CA LYS A 84 -45.15 -2.57 51.47
C LYS A 84 -45.96 -3.35 52.50
N LYS A 85 -47.30 -3.38 52.39
CA LYS A 85 -48.20 -4.02 53.36
C LYS A 85 -48.43 -5.51 53.11
N ASN A 86 -48.46 -5.95 51.85
CA ASN A 86 -48.64 -7.35 51.48
C ASN A 86 -47.53 -7.82 50.52
N ARG A 87 -46.55 -8.57 51.05
CA ARG A 87 -45.45 -9.13 50.24
C ARG A 87 -45.91 -10.20 49.24
N SER A 88 -47.13 -10.73 49.37
CA SER A 88 -47.73 -11.73 48.49
C SER A 88 -48.49 -11.15 47.28
N SER A 89 -48.76 -9.84 47.25
CA SER A 89 -49.46 -9.22 46.11
C SER A 89 -48.54 -9.13 44.88
N PRO A 90 -49.05 -9.38 43.66
CA PRO A 90 -48.25 -9.30 42.44
C PRO A 90 -47.70 -7.88 42.23
N ALA A 91 -46.45 -7.80 41.76
CA ALA A 91 -45.83 -6.51 41.48
C ALA A 91 -46.55 -5.78 40.33
N GLU A 92 -46.80 -4.48 40.50
CA GLU A 92 -47.35 -3.63 39.45
C GLU A 92 -46.17 -3.11 38.60
N TYR A 93 -46.23 -3.35 37.29
CA TYR A 93 -45.20 -2.90 36.35
C TYR A 93 -45.75 -1.79 35.48
N ARG A 94 -45.09 -0.64 35.49
CA ARG A 94 -45.35 0.46 34.56
C ARG A 94 -44.21 0.52 33.54
N LEU A 95 -44.57 0.39 32.27
CA LEU A 95 -43.65 0.40 31.14
C LEU A 95 -43.76 1.74 30.42
N CYS A 96 -42.64 2.37 30.08
CA CYS A 96 -42.61 3.58 29.27
C CYS A 96 -41.49 3.47 28.23
N ILE A 97 -41.80 3.73 26.96
CA ILE A 97 -40.81 3.74 25.90
C ILE A 97 -40.16 5.13 25.89
N LEU A 98 -38.85 5.19 26.10
CA LEU A 98 -38.10 6.45 26.20
C LEU A 98 -37.57 6.94 24.85
N GLY A 99 -37.38 6.04 23.89
CA GLY A 99 -36.84 6.35 22.57
C GLY A 99 -36.51 5.10 21.77
N HIS A 100 -36.09 5.30 20.53
CA HIS A 100 -35.63 4.23 19.63
C HIS A 100 -34.15 4.40 19.33
N CYS A 101 -33.48 3.28 19.03
CA CYS A 101 -32.05 3.22 18.73
C CYS A 101 -31.88 2.71 17.31
N LYS A 102 -31.14 3.46 16.47
CA LYS A 102 -30.81 3.07 15.10
C LYS A 102 -29.39 2.48 14.95
N ARG A 103 -28.49 2.82 15.88
CA ARG A 103 -27.07 2.49 15.82
C ARG A 103 -26.60 1.98 17.18
N THR A 104 -25.82 0.92 17.13
CA THR A 104 -25.18 0.32 18.30
C THR A 104 -23.69 0.19 18.03
N PHE A 105 -22.85 0.68 18.94
CA PHE A 105 -21.42 0.49 18.91
C PHE A 105 -21.06 -0.78 19.69
N THR A 106 -20.43 -1.74 19.00
CA THR A 106 -20.02 -3.02 19.58
C THR A 106 -18.50 -3.19 19.49
N PHE A 107 -17.89 -3.75 20.53
CA PHE A 107 -16.43 -3.93 20.61
C PHE A 107 -16.08 -5.41 20.40
N ASN A 108 -16.32 -5.90 19.18
CA ASN A 108 -16.03 -7.29 18.80
C ASN A 108 -14.60 -7.48 18.25
N SER A 109 -13.92 -6.37 17.95
CA SER A 109 -12.52 -6.39 17.50
C SER A 109 -11.57 -6.72 18.65
N LEU A 110 -10.45 -7.37 18.32
CA LEU A 110 -9.37 -7.58 19.26
C LEU A 110 -8.58 -6.28 19.48
N CYS A 111 -8.00 -6.15 20.67
CA CYS A 111 -7.02 -5.10 20.93
C CYS A 111 -5.71 -5.41 20.21
N ASP A 112 -5.03 -4.37 19.76
CA ASP A 112 -3.69 -4.47 19.19
C ASP A 112 -2.66 -4.92 20.25
N PHE A 113 -1.47 -5.34 19.81
CA PHE A 113 -0.38 -5.69 20.71
C PHE A 113 0.06 -4.47 21.53
N GLN A 114 0.10 -4.66 22.85
CA GLN A 114 0.50 -3.62 23.78
C GLN A 114 1.97 -3.79 24.16
N PHE A 115 2.76 -2.73 23.97
CA PHE A 115 4.08 -2.62 24.57
C PHE A 115 3.99 -1.89 25.91
N LEU A 116 4.57 -2.48 26.95
CA LEU A 116 4.67 -1.87 28.27
C LEU A 116 6.14 -1.75 28.66
N PRO A 117 6.69 -0.52 28.78
CA PRO A 117 8.06 -0.30 29.24
C PRO A 117 8.20 -0.55 30.75
N LEU A 118 8.20 -1.82 31.11
CA LEU A 118 8.39 -2.29 32.47
C LEU A 118 9.87 -2.59 32.70
N TYR A 119 10.44 -2.05 33.77
CA TYR A 119 11.78 -2.42 34.22
C TYR A 119 11.70 -2.91 35.66
N LYS A 120 12.57 -3.87 35.98
CA LYS A 120 12.71 -4.40 37.34
C LYS A 120 13.91 -3.72 37.98
N GLN A 121 13.70 -3.05 39.11
CA GLN A 121 14.84 -2.57 39.89
C GLN A 121 15.53 -3.75 40.60
N PRO A 122 16.87 -3.74 40.75
CA PRO A 122 17.61 -4.87 41.32
C PRO A 122 17.13 -5.31 42.72
N ASN A 123 16.55 -4.39 43.49
CA ASN A 123 16.16 -4.59 44.89
C ASN A 123 14.65 -4.72 45.12
N ASP A 124 13.82 -4.62 44.07
CA ASP A 124 12.37 -4.70 44.19
C ASP A 124 11.83 -5.86 43.33
N SER A 125 10.94 -6.67 43.90
CA SER A 125 10.22 -7.71 43.16
C SER A 125 9.16 -7.13 42.22
N ASN A 126 8.77 -5.87 42.41
CA ASN A 126 7.74 -5.22 41.61
C ASN A 126 8.28 -4.64 40.29
N LEU A 127 7.51 -4.81 39.22
CA LEU A 127 7.76 -4.20 37.92
C LEU A 127 7.28 -2.75 37.94
N ASN A 128 8.19 -1.81 37.69
CA ASN A 128 7.86 -0.40 37.64
C ASN A 128 7.68 0.03 36.18
N PHE A 129 6.58 0.74 35.89
CA PHE A 129 6.34 1.37 34.61
C PHE A 129 7.09 2.71 34.57
N ASN A 130 8.13 2.84 33.75
CA ASN A 130 8.90 4.08 33.66
C ASN A 130 9.05 4.52 32.22
N LEU A 131 8.03 5.27 31.81
CA LEU A 131 8.00 5.93 30.52
C LEU A 131 8.81 7.24 30.52
N SER A 132 8.92 7.89 31.67
CA SER A 132 9.64 9.16 31.86
C SER A 132 11.15 9.08 31.64
N THR A 133 11.74 7.88 31.69
CA THR A 133 13.16 7.65 31.39
C THR A 133 13.39 7.27 29.93
N LEU A 134 12.37 6.80 29.22
CA LEU A 134 12.48 6.44 27.79
C LEU A 134 12.24 7.60 26.84
N LEU A 135 11.70 8.71 27.35
CA LEU A 135 11.45 9.91 26.58
C LEU A 135 12.14 11.10 27.25
N PRO A 136 12.74 12.00 26.47
CA PRO A 136 13.22 13.26 27.02
C PRO A 136 12.00 14.07 27.50
N GLN A 137 12.07 14.60 28.73
CA GLN A 137 10.99 15.43 29.26
C GLN A 137 11.00 16.83 28.63
N SER A 138 12.15 17.23 28.08
CA SER A 138 12.39 18.52 27.46
C SER A 138 13.50 18.39 26.42
N ILE A 139 13.51 19.31 25.45
CA ILE A 139 14.59 19.45 24.47
C ILE A 139 15.94 19.77 25.17
N THR A 140 15.89 20.26 26.41
CA THR A 140 17.06 20.63 27.23
C THR A 140 17.49 19.56 28.23
N ASP A 141 16.91 18.35 28.16
CA ASP A 141 17.20 17.23 29.06
C ASP A 141 18.58 16.61 28.77
N THR A 142 19.61 17.31 29.25
CA THR A 142 21.02 16.96 29.02
C THR A 142 21.39 15.61 29.63
N ASP A 143 20.76 15.23 30.74
CA ASP A 143 20.96 13.92 31.38
C ASP A 143 20.40 12.77 30.54
N TYR A 144 19.27 12.98 29.84
CA TYR A 144 18.74 12.01 28.87
C TYR A 144 19.65 11.88 27.63
N PHE A 145 20.07 13.00 27.03
CA PHE A 145 20.89 12.98 25.81
C PHE A 145 22.35 12.54 26.05
N ALA A 146 22.83 12.57 27.30
CA ALA A 146 24.15 12.05 27.67
C ALA A 146 24.19 10.51 27.82
N GLN A 147 23.03 9.83 27.85
CA GLN A 147 22.97 8.38 27.98
C GLN A 147 23.35 7.69 26.66
N THR A 148 24.35 6.81 26.71
CA THR A 148 24.80 6.02 25.55
C THR A 148 24.03 4.71 25.38
N ASP A 149 23.43 4.18 26.46
CA ASP A 149 22.76 2.88 26.51
C ASP A 149 21.23 3.02 26.63
N LEU A 150 20.63 3.87 25.79
CA LEU A 150 19.17 3.96 25.70
C LEU A 150 18.63 2.82 24.80
N PRO A 151 17.62 2.05 25.25
CA PRO A 151 16.94 1.12 24.36
C PRO A 151 16.19 1.91 23.27
N LEU A 152 16.40 1.56 22.00
CA LEU A 152 15.70 2.18 20.88
C LEU A 152 14.21 1.77 20.92
N VAL A 153 13.36 2.64 21.50
CA VAL A 153 11.90 2.42 21.58
C VAL A 153 11.20 3.27 20.52
N SER A 154 11.29 2.85 19.26
CA SER A 154 10.46 3.37 18.16
C SER A 154 9.32 2.39 17.89
N LEU A 155 8.22 2.53 18.62
CA LEU A 155 7.08 1.62 18.47
C LEU A 155 6.21 2.05 17.28
N PRO A 156 5.75 1.10 16.44
CA PRO A 156 4.80 1.41 15.39
C PRO A 156 3.47 1.88 16.00
N GLN A 157 2.75 2.73 15.27
CA GLN A 157 1.42 3.19 15.67
C GLN A 157 0.42 2.03 15.77
N ILE A 158 0.60 1.00 14.93
CA ILE A 158 -0.21 -0.22 14.92
C ILE A 158 0.75 -1.40 14.76
N PHE A 159 0.64 -2.42 15.62
CA PHE A 159 1.42 -3.66 15.48
C PHE A 159 0.68 -4.68 14.61
N ALA A 160 -0.61 -4.89 14.86
CA ALA A 160 -1.47 -5.78 14.12
C ALA A 160 -2.19 -5.02 13.00
N ARG A 161 -1.88 -5.35 11.74
CA ARG A 161 -2.57 -4.76 10.58
C ARG A 161 -4.07 -5.08 10.50
N VAL A 162 -4.51 -6.09 11.26
CA VAL A 162 -5.89 -6.58 11.28
C VAL A 162 -6.28 -6.90 12.72
N ASP A 163 -7.44 -6.42 13.13
CA ASP A 163 -8.03 -6.58 14.47
C ASP A 163 -9.14 -7.64 14.50
N THR A 164 -9.40 -8.31 13.38
CA THR A 164 -10.38 -9.40 13.25
C THR A 164 -9.73 -10.78 13.35
N THR A 165 -10.39 -11.69 14.05
CA THR A 165 -10.00 -13.10 14.10
C THR A 165 -10.54 -13.85 12.90
N ASN A 166 -9.66 -14.55 12.17
CA ASN A 166 -10.11 -15.53 11.19
C ASN A 166 -10.53 -16.82 11.92
N SER A 167 -11.67 -17.39 11.54
CA SER A 167 -12.18 -18.65 12.11
C SER A 167 -11.35 -19.87 11.69
N THR A 168 -10.55 -19.74 10.63
CA THR A 168 -9.69 -20.77 10.08
C THR A 168 -8.22 -20.45 10.35
N ILE A 169 -7.41 -21.49 10.61
CA ILE A 169 -5.96 -21.38 10.86
C ILE A 169 -5.23 -20.72 9.68
N PHE A 170 -5.74 -20.94 8.47
CA PHE A 170 -5.30 -20.29 7.25
C PHE A 170 -6.37 -19.29 6.81
N ARG A 171 -5.98 -18.11 6.31
CA ARG A 171 -6.94 -17.26 5.59
C ARG A 171 -7.50 -18.10 4.45
N GLY A 172 -8.82 -18.34 4.45
CA GLY A 172 -9.47 -18.91 3.27
C GLY A 172 -9.31 -17.90 2.15
N ASP A 173 -8.71 -18.32 1.04
CA ASP A 173 -8.59 -17.46 -0.13
C ASP A 173 -9.99 -17.05 -0.59
N GLN A 174 -10.21 -15.74 -0.67
CA GLN A 174 -11.39 -15.22 -1.36
C GLN A 174 -11.11 -15.32 -2.87
N GLN A 175 -11.38 -16.49 -3.46
CA GLN A 175 -11.89 -16.69 -4.82
C GLN A 175 -11.88 -18.18 -5.21
N ASP A 176 -12.99 -18.62 -5.81
CA ASP A 176 -13.24 -19.83 -6.62
C ASP A 176 -12.02 -20.68 -7.06
N ASP A 177 -11.45 -21.48 -6.16
CA ASP A 177 -10.54 -22.58 -6.51
C ASP A 177 -11.30 -23.87 -6.90
N GLY A 178 -12.52 -23.71 -7.44
CA GLY A 178 -13.38 -24.81 -7.89
C GLY A 178 -13.07 -25.36 -9.29
N GLN A 179 -11.86 -25.16 -9.83
CA GLN A 179 -11.50 -25.69 -11.17
C GLN A 179 -10.27 -26.59 -11.24
N ASN A 180 -9.51 -26.79 -10.15
CA ASN A 180 -8.39 -27.73 -10.18
C ASN A 180 -8.40 -28.61 -8.93
N ASP A 181 -9.21 -29.68 -8.96
CA ASP A 181 -9.15 -30.84 -8.06
C ASP A 181 -7.86 -31.66 -8.30
N VAL A 182 -6.72 -31.03 -8.07
CA VAL A 182 -5.45 -31.72 -7.88
C VAL A 182 -4.87 -31.10 -6.62
N LEU A 183 -4.46 -31.93 -5.65
CA LEU A 183 -3.58 -31.57 -4.55
C LEU A 183 -2.25 -31.05 -5.15
N GLY A 184 -2.30 -29.82 -5.66
CA GLY A 184 -1.22 -29.16 -6.35
C GLY A 184 -0.36 -28.50 -5.29
N VAL A 185 0.94 -28.77 -5.34
CA VAL A 185 1.99 -28.07 -4.61
C VAL A 185 1.74 -26.56 -4.68
N ILE A 186 1.19 -25.97 -3.60
CA ILE A 186 0.74 -24.57 -3.50
C ILE A 186 1.93 -23.59 -3.38
N GLN A 187 3.15 -24.08 -3.26
CA GLN A 187 4.30 -23.25 -3.58
C GLN A 187 4.47 -23.22 -5.10
N LYS A 188 3.85 -22.22 -5.75
CA LYS A 188 4.46 -21.66 -6.95
C LYS A 188 5.89 -21.34 -6.54
N SER A 189 6.87 -22.14 -6.97
CA SER A 189 8.27 -21.85 -6.66
C SER A 189 8.52 -20.42 -7.11
N THR A 190 8.75 -19.49 -6.18
CA THR A 190 9.21 -18.16 -6.55
C THR A 190 10.52 -18.38 -7.27
N TYR A 191 10.53 -18.02 -8.56
CA TYR A 191 11.72 -18.15 -9.39
C TYR A 191 12.63 -17.03 -8.96
N ASP A 192 13.35 -17.31 -7.87
CA ASP A 192 14.32 -16.41 -7.32
C ASP A 192 15.42 -16.26 -8.38
N SER A 193 15.41 -15.09 -9.01
CA SER A 193 16.37 -14.72 -10.04
C SER A 193 17.68 -14.46 -9.31
N ARG A 194 18.51 -15.48 -9.15
CA ARG A 194 19.75 -15.39 -8.37
C ARG A 194 20.74 -14.31 -8.84
N ASP A 195 20.56 -13.76 -10.03
CA ASP A 195 21.40 -12.70 -10.59
C ASP A 195 20.76 -11.31 -10.43
N ILE A 196 20.17 -11.04 -9.26
CA ILE A 196 19.78 -9.68 -8.82
C ILE A 196 20.99 -9.00 -8.20
N VAL A 197 21.40 -7.87 -8.78
CA VAL A 197 22.62 -7.15 -8.42
C VAL A 197 22.25 -5.73 -7.96
N PRO A 198 22.65 -5.29 -6.76
CA PRO A 198 22.55 -3.87 -6.41
C PRO A 198 23.53 -3.06 -7.26
N PHE A 199 23.13 -1.86 -7.65
CA PHE A 199 24.03 -0.97 -8.36
C PHE A 199 25.13 -0.49 -7.40
N SER A 200 26.37 -0.60 -7.84
CA SER A 200 27.56 -0.16 -7.10
C SER A 200 28.57 0.44 -8.07
N MET A 201 29.34 1.42 -7.60
CA MET A 201 30.39 2.06 -8.38
C MET A 201 31.71 1.28 -8.38
N THR A 202 31.88 0.34 -7.46
CA THR A 202 33.13 -0.40 -7.25
C THR A 202 33.04 -1.85 -7.69
N ASP A 203 31.85 -2.45 -7.61
CA ASP A 203 31.68 -3.87 -7.87
C ASP A 203 31.79 -4.21 -9.36
N VAL A 204 32.24 -5.44 -9.61
CA VAL A 204 32.27 -6.06 -10.93
C VAL A 204 30.93 -6.73 -11.19
N PHE A 205 30.34 -6.47 -12.35
CA PHE A 205 29.06 -7.06 -12.72
C PHE A 205 29.20 -8.42 -13.39
N PRO A 206 28.19 -9.30 -13.30
CA PRO A 206 28.25 -10.63 -13.89
C PRO A 206 28.53 -10.63 -15.39
N GLU A 207 29.52 -11.43 -15.81
CA GLU A 207 29.87 -11.60 -17.22
C GLU A 207 29.23 -12.83 -17.86
N ARG A 208 28.74 -13.78 -17.05
CA ARG A 208 28.16 -15.05 -17.51
C ARG A 208 27.08 -15.51 -16.53
N PRO A 209 26.07 -16.26 -17.01
CA PRO A 209 25.04 -16.85 -16.16
C PRO A 209 25.62 -17.95 -15.26
N ASP A 210 25.00 -18.16 -14.11
CA ASP A 210 25.26 -19.34 -13.29
C ASP A 210 24.90 -20.65 -14.01
N LEU A 211 25.71 -21.70 -13.79
CA LEU A 211 25.54 -23.00 -14.41
C LEU A 211 24.20 -23.66 -14.05
N GLN A 212 23.66 -23.39 -12.86
CA GLN A 212 22.35 -23.92 -12.46
C GLN A 212 21.20 -23.26 -13.23
N THR A 213 21.34 -21.98 -13.56
CA THR A 213 20.36 -21.25 -14.38
C THR A 213 20.28 -21.84 -15.78
N VAL A 214 21.42 -22.14 -16.39
CA VAL A 214 21.47 -22.80 -17.72
C VAL A 214 20.87 -24.21 -17.66
N LYS A 215 21.17 -25.00 -16.63
CA LYS A 215 20.57 -26.34 -16.44
C LYS A 215 19.05 -26.28 -16.30
N ARG A 216 18.54 -25.35 -15.48
CA ARG A 216 17.09 -25.17 -15.26
C ARG A 216 16.35 -24.74 -16.52
N MET A 217 16.96 -23.88 -17.34
CA MET A 217 16.37 -23.46 -18.61
C MET A 217 16.15 -24.66 -19.55
N ARG A 218 17.13 -25.58 -19.62
CA ARG A 218 17.02 -26.82 -20.43
C ARG A 218 15.91 -27.76 -19.97
N ILE A 219 15.63 -27.81 -18.67
CA ILE A 219 14.61 -28.71 -18.09
C ILE A 219 13.18 -28.29 -18.48
N LYS A 220 12.93 -27.00 -18.73
CA LYS A 220 11.58 -26.46 -18.89
C LYS A 220 11.05 -26.42 -20.33
N TYR A 221 11.66 -27.18 -21.25
CA TYR A 221 11.27 -27.25 -22.66
C TYR A 221 11.09 -25.85 -23.28
N VAL A 222 12.10 -25.00 -23.13
CA VAL A 222 12.19 -23.76 -23.89
C VAL A 222 12.68 -24.13 -25.29
N SER A 223 12.01 -23.65 -26.35
CA SER A 223 12.50 -23.91 -27.70
C SER A 223 13.75 -23.08 -27.99
N ASP A 224 14.69 -23.65 -28.74
CA ASP A 224 15.91 -22.94 -29.14
C ASP A 224 15.59 -21.68 -29.96
N GLU A 225 14.48 -21.68 -30.70
CA GLU A 225 13.98 -20.51 -31.43
C GLU A 225 13.58 -19.36 -30.50
N GLN A 226 12.84 -19.65 -29.42
CA GLN A 226 12.46 -18.64 -28.42
C GLN A 226 13.68 -18.07 -27.71
N LEU A 227 14.64 -18.93 -27.35
CA LEU A 227 15.90 -18.51 -26.75
C LEU A 227 16.68 -17.60 -27.71
N GLN A 228 16.80 -17.99 -28.97
CA GLN A 228 17.54 -17.23 -29.97
C GLN A 228 16.89 -15.87 -30.26
N LYS A 229 15.55 -15.79 -30.28
CA LYS A 229 14.83 -14.52 -30.45
C LYS A 229 15.08 -13.54 -29.30
N VAL A 230 15.02 -14.00 -28.05
CA VAL A 230 15.34 -13.14 -26.90
C VAL A 230 16.82 -12.75 -26.90
N LYS A 231 17.71 -13.65 -27.33
CA LYS A 231 19.13 -13.37 -27.45
C LYS A 231 19.43 -12.30 -28.51
N SER A 232 18.80 -12.34 -29.68
CA SER A 232 18.99 -11.31 -30.71
C SER A 232 18.55 -9.92 -30.24
N LEU A 233 17.45 -9.84 -29.46
CA LEU A 233 17.02 -8.57 -28.85
C LEU A 233 18.08 -7.99 -27.91
N PHE A 234 18.76 -8.84 -27.14
CA PHE A 234 19.86 -8.42 -26.26
C PHE A 234 21.15 -8.06 -27.03
N GLU A 235 21.33 -8.58 -28.25
CA GLU A 235 22.42 -8.21 -29.15
C GLU A 235 22.17 -6.83 -29.81
N GLU A 236 20.92 -6.54 -30.17
CA GLU A 236 20.51 -5.24 -30.72
C GLU A 236 20.50 -4.14 -29.64
N CYS A 237 19.96 -4.44 -28.46
CA CYS A 237 19.92 -3.53 -27.31
C CYS A 237 20.34 -4.27 -26.03
N PRO A 238 21.36 -3.80 -25.30
CA PRO A 238 21.91 -4.54 -24.17
C PRO A 238 21.03 -4.50 -22.90
N ILE A 239 20.06 -3.59 -22.82
CA ILE A 239 19.27 -3.32 -21.62
C ILE A 239 17.79 -3.28 -21.97
N TRP A 240 16.95 -4.05 -21.26
CA TRP A 240 15.51 -4.13 -21.55
C TRP A 240 14.65 -4.14 -20.30
N THR A 241 13.41 -3.65 -20.44
CA THR A 241 12.33 -3.88 -19.47
C THR A 241 11.70 -5.25 -19.68
N ARG A 242 11.05 -5.80 -18.64
CA ARG A 242 10.29 -7.06 -18.76
C ARG A 242 9.20 -6.97 -19.84
N ILE A 243 8.43 -5.88 -19.83
CA ILE A 243 7.30 -5.67 -20.74
C ILE A 243 7.81 -5.53 -22.18
N GLY A 244 8.91 -4.80 -22.40
CA GLY A 244 9.55 -4.69 -23.71
C GLY A 244 9.95 -6.06 -24.27
N LEU A 245 10.61 -6.90 -23.46
CA LEU A 245 10.96 -8.26 -23.90
C LEU A 245 9.74 -9.11 -24.22
N LEU A 246 8.67 -9.06 -23.42
CA LEU A 246 7.44 -9.81 -23.69
C LEU A 246 6.81 -9.38 -25.02
N TYR A 247 6.72 -8.07 -25.25
CA TYR A 247 6.11 -7.51 -26.44
C TYR A 247 6.90 -7.84 -27.72
N GLU A 248 8.21 -7.56 -27.73
CA GLU A 248 9.06 -7.76 -28.92
C GLU A 248 9.33 -9.25 -29.20
N SER A 249 9.53 -10.06 -28.15
CA SER A 249 9.78 -11.49 -28.34
C SER A 249 8.50 -12.27 -28.64
N GLY A 250 7.33 -11.82 -28.18
CA GLY A 250 6.07 -12.57 -28.25
C GLY A 250 6.10 -13.89 -27.46
N VAL A 251 7.11 -14.10 -26.61
CA VAL A 251 7.28 -15.30 -25.80
C VAL A 251 6.36 -15.20 -24.57
N SER A 252 5.77 -16.33 -24.18
CA SER A 252 4.90 -16.36 -22.98
C SER A 252 5.67 -15.96 -21.72
N HIS A 253 4.94 -15.42 -20.76
CA HIS A 253 5.50 -14.90 -19.52
C HIS A 253 6.31 -15.95 -18.74
N GLU A 254 5.84 -17.19 -18.70
CA GLU A 254 6.47 -18.33 -18.02
C GLU A 254 7.79 -18.72 -18.69
N LYS A 255 7.81 -18.74 -20.02
CA LYS A 255 9.01 -19.09 -20.80
C LYS A 255 10.04 -17.99 -20.71
N LEU A 256 9.63 -16.72 -20.76
CA LEU A 256 10.53 -15.59 -20.60
C LEU A 256 11.20 -15.57 -19.21
N LYS A 257 10.48 -15.91 -18.13
CA LYS A 257 11.09 -16.09 -16.78
C LYS A 257 12.23 -17.12 -16.76
N CYS A 258 12.24 -18.07 -17.70
CA CYS A 258 13.26 -19.11 -17.78
C CYS A 258 14.44 -18.70 -18.66
N ILE A 259 14.18 -17.93 -19.71
CA ILE A 259 15.19 -17.51 -20.69
C ILE A 259 16.05 -16.36 -20.14
N VAL A 260 15.41 -15.32 -19.62
CA VAL A 260 16.07 -14.05 -19.25
C VAL A 260 17.23 -14.23 -18.26
N PRO A 261 17.11 -15.04 -17.19
CA PRO A 261 18.22 -15.26 -16.26
C PRO A 261 19.46 -15.91 -16.91
N SER A 262 19.31 -16.61 -18.04
CA SER A 262 20.43 -17.21 -18.76
C SER A 262 21.19 -16.24 -19.68
N LEU A 263 20.61 -15.06 -19.95
CA LEU A 263 21.15 -14.06 -20.89
C LEU A 263 21.50 -12.73 -20.23
N SER A 264 20.91 -12.44 -19.07
CA SER A 264 21.02 -11.14 -18.40
C SER A 264 21.00 -11.28 -16.88
N TYR A 265 21.58 -10.28 -16.22
CA TYR A 265 21.41 -10.01 -14.80
C TYR A 265 20.44 -8.83 -14.62
N TYR A 266 19.96 -8.60 -13.39
CA TYR A 266 18.94 -7.60 -13.08
C TYR A 266 19.43 -6.60 -12.04
N PHE A 267 19.26 -5.30 -12.28
CA PHE A 267 19.61 -4.28 -11.29
C PHE A 267 18.46 -4.02 -10.32
N SER A 268 18.69 -4.16 -9.01
CA SER A 268 17.69 -3.82 -7.98
C SER A 268 17.65 -2.32 -7.65
N THR A 269 18.81 -1.65 -7.70
CA THR A 269 18.97 -0.24 -7.35
C THR A 269 19.72 0.54 -8.46
N GLY A 270 19.85 1.86 -8.29
CA GLY A 270 20.62 2.72 -9.18
C GLY A 270 19.91 3.16 -10.48
N PRO A 271 20.66 3.73 -11.44
CA PRO A 271 20.09 4.40 -12.61
C PRO A 271 19.47 3.47 -13.66
N TRP A 272 19.80 2.18 -13.61
CA TRP A 272 19.22 1.11 -14.43
C TRP A 272 18.40 0.12 -13.62
N ARG A 273 17.94 0.53 -12.42
CA ARG A 273 17.09 -0.33 -11.57
C ARG A 273 15.90 -0.87 -12.35
N THR A 274 15.42 -2.05 -11.97
CA THR A 274 14.27 -2.70 -12.59
C THR A 274 14.43 -3.09 -14.07
N LEU A 275 15.67 -3.10 -14.58
CA LEU A 275 16.00 -3.48 -15.96
C LEU A 275 16.86 -4.74 -15.99
N TYR A 276 16.71 -5.52 -17.06
CA TYR A 276 17.57 -6.65 -17.40
C TYR A 276 18.71 -6.16 -18.26
N VAL A 277 19.94 -6.48 -17.85
CA VAL A 277 21.17 -6.09 -18.54
C VAL A 277 21.89 -7.34 -19.00
N ARG A 278 22.23 -7.40 -20.29
CA ARG A 278 22.95 -8.52 -20.87
C ARG A 278 24.26 -8.77 -20.13
N TYR A 279 24.57 -10.03 -19.86
CA TYR A 279 25.84 -10.42 -19.25
C TYR A 279 27.04 -9.86 -20.01
N GLY A 280 28.02 -9.34 -19.27
CA GLY A 280 29.24 -8.74 -19.82
C GLY A 280 29.09 -7.33 -20.37
N TYR A 281 27.90 -6.72 -20.32
CA TYR A 281 27.71 -5.31 -20.64
C TYR A 281 27.69 -4.47 -19.35
N ASP A 282 28.58 -3.49 -19.24
CA ASP A 282 28.64 -2.56 -18.11
C ASP A 282 28.15 -1.17 -18.54
N PRO A 283 26.93 -0.74 -18.14
CA PRO A 283 26.40 0.55 -18.54
C PRO A 283 27.21 1.74 -18.00
N ARG A 284 28.01 1.55 -16.94
CA ARG A 284 28.85 2.62 -16.37
C ARG A 284 30.01 3.01 -17.28
N LYS A 285 30.32 2.20 -18.29
CA LYS A 285 31.45 2.44 -19.23
C LYS A 285 30.99 2.99 -20.58
N ASP A 286 29.70 2.90 -20.88
CA ASP A 286 29.14 3.32 -22.17
C ASP A 286 28.17 4.49 -21.99
N PHE A 287 28.52 5.66 -22.52
CA PHE A 287 27.67 6.85 -22.47
C PHE A 287 26.35 6.70 -23.26
N LYS A 288 26.27 5.77 -24.23
CA LYS A 288 25.01 5.49 -24.93
C LYS A 288 23.98 4.83 -24.01
N SER A 289 24.40 4.21 -22.90
CA SER A 289 23.48 3.61 -21.93
C SER A 289 22.54 4.60 -21.24
N ARG A 290 22.78 5.92 -21.39
CA ARG A 290 21.88 6.99 -20.92
C ARG A 290 20.46 6.87 -21.47
N TYR A 291 20.32 6.41 -22.72
CA TYR A 291 19.01 6.19 -23.35
C TYR A 291 18.24 5.04 -22.67
N TYR A 292 18.95 4.09 -22.08
CA TYR A 292 18.37 2.91 -21.45
C TYR A 292 18.16 3.07 -19.94
N GLN A 293 18.50 4.23 -19.36
CA GLN A 293 18.27 4.47 -17.94
C GLN A 293 16.78 4.41 -17.58
N THR A 294 16.51 4.02 -16.35
CA THR A 294 15.15 3.83 -15.85
C THR A 294 14.45 5.16 -15.60
N PHE A 295 13.29 5.33 -16.20
CA PHE A 295 12.34 6.38 -15.92
C PHE A 295 11.08 5.78 -15.29
N ASP A 296 10.86 6.08 -14.01
CA ASP A 296 9.71 5.59 -13.24
C ASP A 296 8.68 6.69 -13.07
N TYR A 297 7.67 6.74 -13.92
CA TYR A 297 6.59 7.71 -13.84
C TYR A 297 5.45 7.22 -12.95
N ARG A 298 5.05 8.04 -11.97
CA ARG A 298 3.89 7.77 -11.11
C ARG A 298 2.86 8.87 -11.30
N LEU A 299 1.71 8.49 -11.82
CA LEU A 299 0.57 9.37 -12.00
C LEU A 299 -0.06 9.64 -10.64
N ARG A 300 -0.12 10.92 -10.26
CA ARG A 300 -0.86 11.38 -9.07
C ARG A 300 -2.27 11.72 -9.52
N PHE A 301 -3.27 11.12 -8.89
CA PHE A 301 -4.66 11.34 -9.25
C PHE A 301 -5.12 12.75 -8.88
N ARG A 302 -5.88 13.34 -9.79
CA ARG A 302 -6.88 14.37 -9.49
C ARG A 302 -8.25 13.82 -9.86
N SER A 303 -9.31 14.39 -9.31
CA SER A 303 -10.70 14.08 -9.64
C SER A 303 -10.88 13.95 -11.16
N GLY A 304 -11.45 12.83 -11.63
CA GLY A 304 -11.64 12.50 -13.05
C GLY A 304 -10.59 11.56 -13.67
N MET A 305 -9.34 11.55 -13.20
CA MET A 305 -8.30 10.68 -13.77
C MET A 305 -8.43 9.21 -13.35
N SER A 306 -8.97 8.95 -12.16
CA SER A 306 -9.23 7.60 -11.64
C SER A 306 -10.29 6.83 -12.44
N GLU A 307 -11.05 7.52 -13.28
CA GLU A 307 -12.02 6.93 -14.20
C GLU A 307 -11.33 6.14 -15.32
N PHE A 308 -10.21 6.67 -15.85
CA PHE A 308 -9.54 6.11 -17.02
C PHE A 308 -8.35 5.21 -16.67
N VAL A 309 -7.55 5.61 -15.69
CA VAL A 309 -6.30 4.92 -15.36
C VAL A 309 -6.37 4.36 -13.95
N ALA A 310 -6.31 3.04 -13.82
CA ALA A 310 -6.19 2.36 -12.54
C ALA A 310 -4.77 1.78 -12.31
N ASN A 311 -4.58 1.15 -11.16
CA ASN A 311 -3.39 0.33 -10.92
C ASN A 311 -3.36 -0.86 -11.88
N ARG A 312 -2.16 -1.39 -12.15
CA ARG A 312 -1.98 -2.47 -13.14
C ARG A 312 -2.86 -3.68 -12.85
N LYS A 313 -2.94 -4.10 -11.58
CA LYS A 313 -3.77 -5.24 -11.15
C LYS A 313 -5.26 -5.04 -11.44
N ASP A 314 -5.78 -3.87 -11.10
CA ASP A 314 -7.19 -3.55 -11.30
C ASP A 314 -7.51 -3.45 -12.80
N GLN A 315 -6.57 -2.94 -13.61
CA GLN A 315 -6.72 -2.93 -15.07
C GLN A 315 -6.72 -4.34 -15.66
N LEU A 316 -5.85 -5.24 -15.21
CA LEU A 316 -5.85 -6.64 -15.66
C LEU A 316 -7.17 -7.35 -15.28
N LYS A 317 -7.69 -7.09 -14.08
CA LYS A 317 -9.01 -7.60 -13.66
C LYS A 317 -10.12 -7.09 -14.57
N LYS A 318 -10.19 -5.77 -14.80
CA LYS A 318 -11.15 -5.15 -15.72
C LYS A 318 -11.04 -5.72 -17.13
N GLN A 319 -9.83 -5.91 -17.65
CA GLN A 319 -9.62 -6.46 -18.99
C GLN A 319 -10.12 -7.90 -19.11
N ASN A 320 -9.98 -8.72 -18.06
CA ASN A 320 -10.50 -10.09 -18.04
C ASN A 320 -12.03 -10.13 -17.92
N GLU A 321 -12.63 -9.19 -17.20
CA GLU A 321 -14.09 -9.10 -16.99
C GLU A 321 -14.81 -8.48 -18.21
N SER A 322 -14.25 -7.44 -18.84
CA SER A 322 -14.82 -6.74 -20.00
C SER A 322 -13.78 -6.42 -21.10
N PRO A 323 -13.38 -7.40 -21.93
CA PRO A 323 -12.38 -7.21 -22.99
C PRO A 323 -12.73 -6.15 -24.06
N TYR A 324 -14.01 -5.81 -24.19
CA TYR A 324 -14.53 -4.93 -25.25
C TYR A 324 -14.60 -3.43 -24.88
N GLU A 325 -14.28 -3.05 -23.64
CA GLU A 325 -14.28 -1.65 -23.17
C GLU A 325 -12.86 -1.05 -23.14
N LEU A 326 -12.07 -1.28 -24.19
CA LEU A 326 -10.76 -0.63 -24.34
C LEU A 326 -10.96 0.85 -24.67
N SER A 327 -10.74 1.72 -23.69
CA SER A 327 -10.70 3.17 -23.91
C SER A 327 -9.57 3.49 -24.90
N GLU A 328 -9.90 4.03 -26.07
CA GLU A 328 -8.91 4.47 -27.07
C GLU A 328 -7.91 5.51 -26.52
N LEU A 329 -8.32 6.22 -25.46
CA LEU A 329 -7.54 7.25 -24.79
C LEU A 329 -6.38 6.66 -23.96
N VAL A 330 -6.47 5.40 -23.52
CA VAL A 330 -5.49 4.75 -22.64
C VAL A 330 -4.60 3.81 -23.45
N GLN A 331 -3.32 3.74 -23.10
CA GLN A 331 -2.40 2.77 -23.70
C GLN A 331 -2.71 1.36 -23.25
N ASP A 332 -2.55 0.40 -24.17
CA ASP A 332 -2.69 -1.02 -23.84
C ASP A 332 -1.70 -1.40 -22.73
N ILE A 333 -2.17 -2.21 -21.78
CA ILE A 333 -1.40 -2.69 -20.63
C ILE A 333 -0.14 -3.49 -20.99
N ASN A 334 -0.14 -4.08 -22.18
CA ASN A 334 0.96 -4.87 -22.73
C ASN A 334 1.87 -4.05 -23.66
N TYR A 335 1.48 -2.81 -24.00
CA TYR A 335 2.29 -1.95 -24.84
C TYR A 335 3.46 -1.36 -24.02
N PRO A 336 4.73 -1.60 -24.43
CA PRO A 336 5.88 -1.25 -23.61
C PRO A 336 6.23 0.25 -23.69
N TYR A 337 5.94 0.87 -24.83
CA TYR A 337 6.31 2.26 -25.13
C TYR A 337 5.29 3.25 -24.57
N PHE A 338 5.70 4.52 -24.42
CA PHE A 338 4.81 5.60 -24.08
C PHE A 338 4.62 6.55 -25.27
N GLU A 339 3.39 6.63 -25.77
CA GLU A 339 3.00 7.55 -26.84
C GLU A 339 2.44 8.86 -26.27
N GLU A 340 2.92 9.99 -26.79
CA GLU A 340 2.50 11.34 -26.36
C GLU A 340 0.97 11.57 -26.44
N ASN A 341 0.28 10.89 -27.35
CA ASN A 341 -1.15 11.11 -27.62
C ASN A 341 -2.10 10.26 -26.76
N LYS A 342 -1.57 9.43 -25.85
CA LYS A 342 -2.39 8.52 -25.03
C LYS A 342 -2.03 8.62 -23.54
N LEU A 343 -3.00 8.32 -22.69
CA LEU A 343 -2.80 8.21 -21.26
C LEU A 343 -1.91 7.01 -20.91
N PRO A 344 -1.16 7.07 -19.80
CA PRO A 344 -0.35 5.95 -19.34
C PRO A 344 -1.18 4.68 -19.15
N ARG A 345 -0.60 3.52 -19.48
CA ARG A 345 -1.22 2.20 -19.31
C ARG A 345 -1.57 1.83 -17.87
N SER A 346 -0.92 2.45 -16.89
CA SER A 346 -1.14 2.20 -15.47
C SER A 346 -0.71 3.41 -14.65
N ARG A 347 -1.17 3.48 -13.40
CA ARG A 347 -0.79 4.55 -12.47
C ARG A 347 0.72 4.69 -12.31
N GLN A 348 1.43 3.58 -12.20
CA GLN A 348 2.89 3.55 -12.22
C GLN A 348 3.38 2.91 -13.52
N CYS A 349 4.30 3.58 -14.20
CA CYS A 349 4.94 3.12 -15.42
C CYS A 349 6.45 3.20 -15.27
N ILE A 350 7.10 2.04 -15.30
CA ILE A 350 8.55 1.94 -15.39
C ILE A 350 8.90 1.75 -16.87
N LEU A 351 9.74 2.64 -17.39
CA LEU A 351 10.10 2.77 -18.80
C LEU A 351 11.62 3.00 -18.91
N ARG A 352 12.21 2.77 -20.07
CA ARG A 352 13.52 3.36 -20.40
C ARG A 352 13.29 4.74 -21.02
N TYR A 353 14.26 5.63 -20.93
CA TYR A 353 14.14 6.94 -21.59
C TYR A 353 13.96 6.84 -23.11
N CYS A 354 14.52 5.84 -23.77
CA CYS A 354 14.29 5.58 -25.21
C CYS A 354 12.86 5.13 -25.52
N ASP A 355 12.15 4.54 -24.55
CA ASP A 355 10.78 4.05 -24.73
C ASP A 355 9.73 5.17 -24.60
N LEU A 356 10.18 6.39 -24.29
CA LEU A 356 9.36 7.60 -24.27
C LEU A 356 9.32 8.20 -25.68
N HIS A 357 8.26 7.92 -26.42
CA HIS A 357 8.02 8.48 -27.75
C HIS A 357 7.44 9.89 -27.63
N MET A 358 8.26 10.80 -27.11
CA MET A 358 7.96 12.22 -26.97
C MET A 358 9.12 13.02 -27.59
N PRO A 359 8.91 13.69 -28.75
CA PRO A 359 9.99 14.36 -29.49
C PRO A 359 10.80 15.35 -28.63
N LYS A 360 10.11 16.11 -27.76
CA LYS A 360 10.74 17.06 -26.85
C LYS A 360 11.74 16.40 -25.88
N ILE A 361 11.40 15.23 -25.35
CA ILE A 361 12.27 14.51 -24.41
C ILE A 361 13.44 13.86 -25.18
N GLN A 362 13.17 13.28 -26.35
CA GLN A 362 14.23 12.71 -27.20
C GLN A 362 15.28 13.76 -27.58
N GLU A 363 14.83 14.95 -28.02
CA GLU A 363 15.71 16.09 -28.32
C GLU A 363 16.51 16.54 -27.09
N MET A 364 15.89 16.56 -25.91
CA MET A 364 16.60 16.88 -24.66
C MET A 364 17.72 15.89 -24.34
N ILE A 365 17.53 14.58 -24.58
CA ILE A 365 18.54 13.55 -24.34
C ILE A 365 19.68 13.64 -25.38
N GLU A 366 19.35 13.97 -26.63
CA GLU A 366 20.32 14.14 -27.71
C GLU A 366 21.22 15.36 -27.50
N LYS A 367 20.67 16.46 -26.95
CA LYS A 367 21.42 17.68 -26.64
C LYS A 367 22.36 17.54 -25.44
N ILE A 368 22.33 16.43 -24.71
CA ILE A 368 23.26 16.20 -23.59
C ILE A 368 24.67 16.07 -24.17
N PRO A 369 25.61 16.96 -23.77
CA PRO A 369 26.96 16.93 -24.31
C PRO A 369 27.66 15.63 -23.91
N SER A 370 28.46 15.10 -24.83
CA SER A 370 29.30 13.94 -24.55
C SER A 370 30.18 14.21 -23.33
N PRO A 371 30.35 13.22 -22.44
CA PRO A 371 31.18 13.37 -21.26
C PRO A 371 32.60 13.73 -21.66
N ARG A 372 33.25 14.60 -20.87
CA ARG A 372 34.68 14.84 -21.01
C ARG A 372 35.44 13.54 -20.79
N THR A 373 36.60 13.40 -21.42
CA THR A 373 37.48 12.23 -21.25
C THR A 373 37.74 11.99 -19.76
N GLY A 374 37.35 10.82 -19.24
CA GLY A 374 37.46 10.47 -17.83
C GLY A 374 36.26 10.82 -16.95
N ALA A 375 35.13 11.27 -17.51
CA ALA A 375 33.90 11.43 -16.72
C ALA A 375 33.40 10.07 -16.22
N ILE A 376 32.99 10.05 -14.95
CA ILE A 376 32.51 8.86 -14.26
C ILE A 376 30.99 8.94 -14.17
N CYS A 377 30.32 7.81 -14.41
CA CYS A 377 28.89 7.64 -14.21
C CYS A 377 28.49 7.99 -12.76
N ASN A 378 27.38 8.70 -12.57
CA ASN A 378 26.89 9.04 -11.23
C ASN A 378 26.07 7.89 -10.63
N GLU A 379 26.21 7.65 -9.34
CA GLU A 379 25.49 6.56 -8.65
C GLU A 379 23.96 6.73 -8.67
N LYS A 380 23.46 7.97 -8.59
CA LYS A 380 22.02 8.27 -8.57
C LYS A 380 21.49 8.61 -9.95
N THR A 381 22.19 9.49 -10.69
CA THR A 381 21.68 10.04 -11.96
C THR A 381 22.24 9.33 -13.19
N GLY A 382 23.17 8.38 -13.02
CA GLY A 382 23.82 7.69 -14.13
C GLY A 382 24.59 8.67 -15.02
N TRP A 383 24.27 8.66 -16.30
CA TRP A 383 24.83 9.56 -17.31
C TRP A 383 23.99 10.81 -17.55
N LEU A 384 22.85 10.95 -16.86
CA LEU A 384 21.95 12.08 -17.02
C LEU A 384 22.27 13.19 -16.02
N PRO A 385 22.03 14.47 -16.40
CA PRO A 385 22.16 15.59 -15.48
C PRO A 385 21.22 15.50 -14.27
N THR A 386 21.60 16.11 -13.16
CA THR A 386 20.74 16.23 -11.97
C THR A 386 19.45 16.97 -12.32
N GLY A 387 18.30 16.43 -11.88
CA GLY A 387 16.98 17.00 -12.12
C GLY A 387 16.42 16.75 -13.53
N PHE A 388 17.11 15.98 -14.38
CA PHE A 388 16.62 15.62 -15.71
C PHE A 388 15.30 14.84 -15.63
N ASP A 389 15.20 13.90 -14.69
CA ASP A 389 13.99 13.12 -14.45
C ASP A 389 12.80 13.99 -14.01
N MET A 390 13.03 15.01 -13.17
CA MET A 390 12.00 15.97 -12.76
C MET A 390 11.45 16.75 -13.95
N GLN A 391 12.33 17.22 -14.84
CA GLN A 391 11.91 17.93 -16.06
C GLN A 391 11.08 17.03 -16.98
N VAL A 392 11.51 15.77 -17.17
CA VAL A 392 10.77 14.79 -17.98
C VAL A 392 9.39 14.49 -17.37
N ARG A 393 9.31 14.31 -16.03
CA ARG A 393 8.04 14.14 -15.31
C ARG A 393 7.09 15.32 -15.51
N GLN A 394 7.63 16.55 -15.47
CA GLN A 394 6.83 17.75 -15.66
C GLN A 394 6.28 17.85 -17.09
N ILE A 395 7.11 17.57 -18.10
CA ILE A 395 6.70 17.54 -19.51
C ILE A 395 5.59 16.51 -19.72
N MET A 396 5.79 15.28 -19.24
CA MET A 396 4.81 14.19 -19.36
C MET A 396 3.49 14.53 -18.65
N SER A 397 3.57 15.08 -17.44
CA SER A 397 2.38 15.48 -16.67
C SER A 397 1.60 16.60 -17.32
N ASN A 398 2.28 17.56 -17.94
CA ASN A 398 1.63 18.65 -18.67
C ASN A 398 0.95 18.14 -19.93
N CYS A 399 1.59 17.25 -20.68
CA CYS A 399 0.99 16.58 -21.84
C CYS A 399 -0.29 15.82 -21.45
N ILE A 400 -0.23 15.01 -20.39
CA ILE A 400 -1.38 14.27 -19.88
C ILE A 400 -2.53 15.20 -19.44
N LYS A 401 -2.22 16.33 -18.79
CA LYS A 401 -3.21 17.34 -18.42
C LYS A 401 -3.87 17.94 -19.67
N GLU A 402 -3.11 18.24 -20.70
CA GLU A 402 -3.63 18.80 -21.95
C GLU A 402 -4.51 17.79 -22.70
N LEU A 403 -4.11 16.52 -22.75
CA LEU A 403 -4.92 15.44 -23.31
C LEU A 403 -6.27 15.34 -22.62
N LEU A 404 -6.29 15.28 -21.29
CA LEU A 404 -7.52 15.23 -20.51
C LEU A 404 -8.38 16.48 -20.74
N ARG A 405 -7.78 17.67 -20.69
CA ARG A 405 -8.51 18.92 -20.92
C ARG A 405 -9.17 18.91 -22.30
N ASN A 406 -8.49 18.42 -23.32
CA ASN A 406 -9.03 18.31 -24.67
C ASN A 406 -10.14 17.26 -24.75
N HIS A 407 -10.01 16.13 -24.04
CA HIS A 407 -11.05 15.10 -23.95
C HIS A 407 -12.33 15.65 -23.29
N TYR A 408 -12.22 16.28 -22.12
CA TYR A 408 -13.37 16.86 -21.42
C TYR A 408 -14.02 18.02 -22.20
N ARG A 409 -13.22 18.85 -22.89
CA ARG A 409 -13.74 19.90 -23.78
C ARG A 409 -14.53 19.33 -24.96
N LYS A 410 -14.08 18.23 -25.57
CA LYS A 410 -14.81 17.54 -26.64
C LYS A 410 -16.09 16.88 -26.14
N GLY A 411 -16.11 16.45 -24.87
CA GLY A 411 -17.26 15.82 -24.23
C GLY A 411 -18.31 16.77 -23.63
N GLN A 412 -18.16 18.10 -23.72
CA GLN A 412 -19.00 19.10 -23.01
C GLN A 412 -19.08 18.87 -21.47
N ILE A 413 -18.05 18.28 -20.85
CA ILE A 413 -17.98 18.09 -19.40
C ILE A 413 -17.05 19.17 -18.84
N HIS A 414 -17.60 20.13 -18.09
CA HIS A 414 -16.81 21.12 -17.36
C HIS A 414 -16.13 20.45 -16.15
N ALA A 415 -14.93 19.92 -16.32
CA ALA A 415 -14.07 19.53 -15.20
C ALA A 415 -13.09 20.69 -14.90
N GLU A 416 -13.31 21.39 -13.79
CA GLU A 416 -12.35 22.36 -13.25
C GLU A 416 -11.09 21.61 -12.78
N LEU A 417 -9.99 21.78 -13.52
CA LEU A 417 -8.68 21.23 -13.17
C LEU A 417 -7.88 22.29 -12.40
N ASP A 418 -8.18 22.47 -11.11
CA ASP A 418 -7.48 23.43 -10.25
C ASP A 418 -6.01 23.06 -10.00
N SER A 419 -5.12 24.03 -10.11
CA SER A 419 -3.67 23.91 -9.96
C SER A 419 -3.23 23.76 -8.50
N VAL A 420 -2.66 22.61 -8.14
CA VAL A 420 -1.69 22.48 -7.05
C VAL A 420 -0.30 22.24 -7.64
N ASP A 421 0.65 23.08 -7.24
CA ASP A 421 2.06 22.94 -7.59
C ASP A 421 2.67 21.68 -6.99
N ASN A 422 3.68 21.13 -7.66
CA ASN A 422 4.53 20.08 -7.10
C ASN A 422 5.42 20.71 -6.02
N ALA A 423 4.86 20.99 -4.84
CA ALA A 423 5.63 21.21 -3.63
C ALA A 423 6.06 19.85 -3.05
N GLU A 424 7.32 19.77 -2.66
CA GLU A 424 7.89 18.64 -1.93
C GLU A 424 7.21 18.47 -0.56
N ASP A 425 6.97 17.21 -0.21
CA ASP A 425 6.88 16.60 1.13
C ASP A 425 6.19 17.36 2.26
N ALA A 426 4.96 16.94 2.58
CA ALA A 426 4.44 16.99 3.96
C ALA A 426 3.35 15.95 4.28
N ASP A 427 2.49 15.54 3.34
CA ASP A 427 1.31 14.71 3.68
C ASP A 427 1.24 13.41 2.87
N ALA A 428 2.27 12.57 2.97
CA ALA A 428 2.30 11.22 2.41
C ALA A 428 2.20 10.14 3.49
N GLU A 429 1.31 10.31 4.49
CA GLU A 429 0.75 9.17 5.22
C GLU A 429 -0.58 8.77 4.57
N GLY A 430 -0.47 8.12 3.42
CA GLY A 430 -1.61 7.69 2.62
C GLY A 430 -1.21 6.48 1.79
N ASP A 431 -1.27 5.32 2.44
CA ASP A 431 -1.26 3.98 1.85
C ASP A 431 -0.22 3.75 0.74
N VAL A 432 1.00 3.41 1.15
CA VAL A 432 1.99 2.80 0.27
C VAL A 432 1.49 1.39 -0.07
N THR A 433 0.52 1.31 -0.98
CA THR A 433 0.19 0.07 -1.68
C THR A 433 1.39 -0.26 -2.56
N PHE A 434 2.33 -1.04 -2.00
CA PHE A 434 3.37 -1.70 -2.77
C PHE A 434 2.66 -2.55 -3.83
N ASP A 435 2.83 -2.17 -5.10
CA ASP A 435 2.38 -2.96 -6.25
C ASP A 435 3.07 -4.35 -6.21
N GLU A 436 2.38 -5.31 -5.60
CA GLU A 436 2.22 -6.71 -6.05
C GLU A 436 3.27 -7.20 -7.06
N ASP A 437 3.06 -6.78 -8.31
CA ASP A 437 3.72 -7.33 -9.49
C ASP A 437 5.19 -6.92 -9.64
N ASN A 438 5.64 -5.84 -8.99
CA ASN A 438 7.07 -5.51 -8.84
C ASN A 438 7.60 -5.87 -7.44
N SER A 439 6.70 -6.19 -6.50
CA SER A 439 7.06 -6.58 -5.15
C SER A 439 7.37 -8.07 -5.01
N ASP A 440 7.03 -8.90 -6.00
CA ASP A 440 7.49 -10.30 -6.06
C ASP A 440 9.04 -10.43 -6.03
N LEU A 441 9.78 -9.35 -6.29
CA LEU A 441 11.25 -9.31 -6.13
C LEU A 441 11.73 -8.50 -4.92
N CYS A 442 10.90 -7.60 -4.36
CA CYS A 442 11.31 -6.71 -3.27
C CYS A 442 10.72 -7.09 -1.91
N ARG A 443 9.65 -7.89 -1.86
CA ARG A 443 9.11 -8.44 -0.61
C ARG A 443 9.88 -9.65 -0.10
N GLU A 444 10.74 -10.26 -0.91
CA GLU A 444 11.58 -11.41 -0.53
C GLU A 444 13.00 -11.01 -0.05
N ILE A 445 13.31 -9.70 0.08
CA ILE A 445 14.67 -9.23 0.43
C ILE A 445 14.85 -8.96 1.94
N PHE A 446 13.78 -8.88 2.74
CA PHE A 446 13.86 -8.45 4.15
C PHE A 446 13.15 -9.37 5.16
N ASP A 447 13.03 -10.67 4.86
CA ASP A 447 12.65 -11.66 5.87
C ASP A 447 13.83 -12.63 6.07
N GLU A 448 14.73 -12.28 7.00
CA GLU A 448 15.57 -13.25 7.74
C GLU A 448 14.82 -13.75 8.98
#